data_AF-A0A0R3PUB7-F1
#
_entry.id   AF-A0A0R3PUB7-F1
#
_cell.length_a   1.000
_cell.length_b   1.000
_cell.length_c   1.000
_cell.angle_alpha   90.00
_cell.angle_beta   90.00
_cell.angle_gamma   90.00
#
_symmetry.space_group_name_H-M   'P 1'
#
loop_
_entity.id
_entity.type
_entity.pdbx_description
1 polymer ?
#
loop_
_entity_poly.entity_id
_entity_poly.type
_entity_poly.pdbx_seq_one_letter_code
_entity_poly.pdbx_strand_id
1 'polypeptide(L)'
;MFSGSPSLASSSIDTLDYSFCSPTSESPVNVTQMVAKRIPEAEILAIWLDKIGMADYLTLFLTQGYDLSSIARITPEDLLSLGITNPVHRKRLINEIHSWQVTDSWPSVPPQGGLSEWLTLLALPEYANVFHSQGYDSVEEVMKLSWEDFEDIGIKRLGHLKRLGLAIKKLKVTFHFNLTS
;
A
#
# COMPACT_ATOMS: atom_id res chain seq x y z
N MET A 1 -8.14 25.32 83.09
CA MET A 1 -9.54 25.52 82.70
C MET A 1 -9.56 25.86 81.21
N PHE A 2 -10.38 25.13 80.44
CA PHE A 2 -10.62 25.28 78.99
C PHE A 2 -11.08 26.70 78.63
N SER A 3 -10.71 27.28 77.48
CA SER A 3 -11.36 27.17 76.14
C SER A 3 -10.94 28.45 75.39
N GLY A 4 -10.84 28.62 74.07
CA GLY A 4 -11.07 27.83 72.86
C GLY A 4 -10.79 28.78 71.66
N SER A 5 -10.29 28.26 70.55
CA SER A 5 -10.03 28.98 69.28
C SER A 5 -11.34 29.35 68.54
N PRO A 6 -11.34 30.12 67.41
CA PRO A 6 -11.04 29.50 66.11
C PRO A 6 -10.51 30.40 64.94
N SER A 7 -10.05 29.71 63.87
CA SER A 7 -10.16 30.07 62.42
C SER A 7 -9.25 31.18 61.87
N LEU A 8 -8.71 31.21 60.65
CA LEU A 8 -8.62 30.43 59.38
C LEU A 8 -7.46 31.16 58.62
N ALA A 9 -6.54 30.57 57.88
CA ALA A 9 -6.73 29.99 56.56
C ALA A 9 -5.40 29.37 56.07
N SER A 10 -5.55 28.34 55.24
CA SER A 10 -4.51 27.51 54.64
C SER A 10 -4.28 27.91 53.18
N SER A 11 -3.08 27.60 52.69
CA SER A 11 -2.75 27.10 51.33
C SER A 11 -1.60 27.88 50.70
N SER A 12 -0.77 27.33 49.84
CA SER A 12 -0.28 25.97 49.54
C SER A 12 0.90 26.20 48.60
N ILE A 13 1.87 25.31 48.62
CA ILE A 13 3.09 25.39 47.82
C ILE A 13 2.75 25.25 46.32
N ASP A 14 3.08 26.24 45.50
CA ASP A 14 2.91 26.15 44.05
C ASP A 14 4.07 25.35 43.45
N THR A 15 3.79 24.08 43.19
CA THR A 15 4.57 23.23 42.28
C THR A 15 3.75 23.12 41.00
N LEU A 16 4.11 23.87 39.96
CA LEU A 16 3.54 23.66 38.63
C LEU A 16 4.55 22.88 37.78
N ASP A 17 4.54 21.57 38.00
CA ASP A 17 4.68 20.59 36.93
C ASP A 17 3.37 20.60 36.15
N TYR A 18 3.43 20.96 34.87
CA TYR A 18 2.33 20.73 33.94
C TYR A 18 2.88 20.10 32.67
N SER A 19 3.36 18.87 32.82
CA SER A 19 3.24 17.86 31.77
C SER A 19 1.76 17.57 31.51
N PHE A 20 1.26 17.92 30.33
CA PHE A 20 0.32 17.04 29.63
C PHE A 20 0.43 17.28 28.13
N CYS A 21 1.42 16.64 27.50
CA CYS A 21 1.22 16.21 26.12
C CYS A 21 0.10 15.18 26.20
N SER A 22 -1.12 15.60 25.84
CA SER A 22 -2.22 14.66 25.69
C SER A 22 -1.75 13.51 24.80
N PRO A 23 -1.87 12.24 25.21
CA PRO A 23 -1.78 11.17 24.25
C PRO A 23 -2.94 11.42 23.29
N THR A 24 -2.61 11.90 22.08
CA THR A 24 -3.57 11.88 20.98
C THR A 24 -4.11 10.48 20.95
N SER A 25 -5.39 10.34 21.26
CA SER A 25 -6.19 9.13 21.10
C SER A 25 -5.62 8.31 19.95
N GLU A 26 -4.84 7.28 20.28
CA GLU A 26 -4.28 6.35 19.29
C GLU A 26 -5.46 5.50 18.82
N SER A 27 -6.32 6.10 18.00
CA SER A 27 -7.20 5.31 17.17
C SER A 27 -6.29 4.39 16.35
N PRO A 28 -6.56 3.07 16.29
CA PRO A 28 -5.74 2.19 15.51
C PRO A 28 -5.84 2.64 14.05
N VAL A 29 -4.77 3.27 13.51
CA VAL A 29 -4.59 3.46 12.07
C VAL A 29 -4.97 2.15 11.39
N ASN A 30 -6.03 2.23 10.62
CA ASN A 30 -6.63 1.12 9.92
C ASN A 30 -6.63 1.52 8.45
N VAL A 31 -5.72 0.92 7.68
CA VAL A 31 -5.53 1.21 6.25
C VAL A 31 -6.86 1.06 5.50
N THR A 32 -7.65 0.03 5.81
CA THR A 32 -9.00 -0.17 5.24
C THR A 32 -9.92 1.02 5.49
N GLN A 33 -9.94 1.57 6.71
CA GLN A 33 -10.76 2.74 7.02
C GLN A 33 -10.28 4.01 6.30
N MET A 34 -8.97 4.17 6.13
CA MET A 34 -8.39 5.32 5.43
C MET A 34 -8.71 5.29 3.94
N VAL A 35 -8.66 4.10 3.33
CA VAL A 35 -9.12 3.88 1.95
C VAL A 35 -10.60 4.22 1.81
N ALA A 36 -11.45 3.78 2.75
CA ALA A 36 -12.87 4.12 2.76
C ALA A 36 -13.13 5.63 2.89
N LYS A 37 -12.24 6.36 3.58
CA LYS A 37 -12.27 7.83 3.71
C LYS A 37 -11.67 8.58 2.52
N ARG A 38 -11.26 7.90 1.44
CA ARG A 38 -10.67 8.49 0.23
C ARG A 38 -9.40 9.30 0.48
N ILE A 39 -8.62 8.92 1.51
CA ILE A 39 -7.30 9.50 1.75
C ILE A 39 -6.37 9.08 0.58
N PRO A 40 -5.52 9.99 0.05
CA PRO A 40 -4.56 9.63 -1.01
C PRO A 40 -3.65 8.47 -0.58
N GLU A 41 -3.43 7.50 -1.46
CA GLU A 41 -2.70 6.27 -1.11
C GLU A 41 -1.29 6.53 -0.57
N ALA A 42 -0.58 7.52 -1.10
CA ALA A 42 0.75 7.90 -0.62
C ALA A 42 0.73 8.38 0.84
N GLU A 43 -0.32 9.11 1.24
CA GLU A 43 -0.51 9.58 2.61
C GLU A 43 -0.88 8.42 3.54
N ILE A 44 -1.76 7.51 3.07
CA ILE A 44 -2.08 6.27 3.79
C ILE A 44 -0.81 5.46 4.07
N LEU A 45 0.04 5.29 3.05
CA LEU A 45 1.27 4.53 3.15
C LEU A 45 2.27 5.18 4.12
N ALA A 46 2.40 6.51 4.08
CA ALA A 46 3.25 7.26 5.00
C ALA A 46 2.81 7.08 6.46
N ILE A 47 1.52 7.26 6.74
CA ILE A 47 0.95 7.12 8.10
C ILE A 47 1.09 5.68 8.61
N TRP A 48 0.82 4.68 7.77
CA TRP A 48 0.94 3.28 8.15
C TRP A 48 2.41 2.89 8.44
N LEU A 49 3.35 3.26 7.56
CA LEU A 49 4.76 2.95 7.74
C LEU A 49 5.34 3.64 8.99
N ASP A 50 4.97 4.90 9.24
CA ASP A 50 5.37 5.62 10.45
C ASP A 50 4.88 4.88 11.71
N LYS A 51 3.60 4.50 11.74
CA LYS A 51 3.02 3.78 12.89
C LYS A 51 3.72 2.46 13.19
N ILE A 52 4.13 1.71 12.16
CA ILE A 52 4.82 0.43 12.36
C ILE A 52 6.33 0.61 12.55
N GLY A 53 6.82 1.85 12.66
CA GLY A 53 8.24 2.17 12.85
C GLY A 53 9.12 1.84 11.65
N MET A 54 8.58 2.02 10.43
CA MET A 54 9.22 1.67 9.16
C MET A 54 9.12 2.78 8.11
N ALA A 55 9.04 4.04 8.54
CA ALA A 55 8.94 5.21 7.65
C ALA A 55 10.06 5.25 6.58
N ASP A 56 11.24 4.71 6.87
CA ASP A 56 12.38 4.64 5.95
C ASP A 56 12.08 3.87 4.65
N TYR A 57 11.09 2.98 4.64
CA TYR A 57 10.68 2.25 3.43
C TYR A 57 9.69 3.01 2.54
N LEU A 58 9.21 4.18 2.96
CA LEU A 58 8.20 4.94 2.21
C LEU A 58 8.70 5.31 0.81
N THR A 59 9.86 5.96 0.73
CA THR A 59 10.45 6.35 -0.55
C THR A 59 10.67 5.14 -1.45
N LEU A 60 11.07 4.01 -0.88
CA LEU A 60 11.32 2.78 -1.63
C LEU A 60 10.04 2.26 -2.30
N PHE A 61 8.92 2.14 -1.56
CA PHE A 61 7.65 1.73 -2.14
C PHE A 61 7.14 2.71 -3.20
N LEU A 62 7.19 4.02 -2.91
CA LEU A 62 6.68 5.04 -3.83
C LEU A 62 7.50 5.14 -5.12
N THR A 63 8.84 5.12 -5.03
CA THR A 63 9.72 5.19 -6.21
C THR A 63 9.63 3.95 -7.09
N GLN A 64 9.33 2.80 -6.48
CA GLN A 64 9.08 1.54 -7.18
C GLN A 64 7.62 1.40 -7.66
N GLY A 65 6.78 2.41 -7.42
CA GLY A 65 5.43 2.50 -7.97
C GLY A 65 4.41 1.57 -7.31
N TYR A 66 4.64 1.18 -6.06
CA TYR A 66 3.66 0.39 -5.32
C TYR A 66 2.45 1.25 -4.92
N ASP A 67 1.26 0.71 -5.16
CA ASP A 67 -0.03 1.17 -4.63
C ASP A 67 -0.49 0.25 -3.49
N LEU A 68 -1.59 0.59 -2.80
CA LEU A 68 -2.08 -0.24 -1.71
C LEU A 68 -2.54 -1.62 -2.18
N SER A 69 -3.15 -1.72 -3.37
CA SER A 69 -3.61 -3.00 -3.93
C SER A 69 -2.47 -3.96 -4.28
N SER A 70 -1.32 -3.47 -4.75
CA SER A 70 -0.13 -4.29 -4.99
C SER A 70 0.60 -4.63 -3.69
N ILE A 71 0.69 -3.69 -2.73
CA ILE A 71 1.28 -3.95 -1.41
C ILE A 71 0.48 -5.01 -0.65
N ALA A 72 -0.85 -4.95 -0.70
CA ALA A 72 -1.73 -5.95 -0.10
C ALA A 72 -1.47 -7.40 -0.56
N ARG A 73 -0.72 -7.58 -1.67
CA ARG A 73 -0.38 -8.87 -2.28
C ARG A 73 1.11 -9.12 -2.41
N ILE A 74 1.93 -8.35 -1.68
CA ILE A 74 3.37 -8.56 -1.60
C ILE A 74 3.67 -9.90 -0.90
N THR A 75 4.68 -10.59 -1.40
CA THR A 75 5.26 -11.79 -0.79
C THR A 75 6.63 -11.48 -0.17
N PRO A 76 7.18 -12.36 0.67
CA PRO A 76 8.54 -12.20 1.18
C PRO A 76 9.59 -12.05 0.08
N GLU A 77 9.41 -12.71 -1.06
CA GLU A 77 10.28 -12.65 -2.23
C GLU A 77 10.23 -11.26 -2.88
N ASP A 78 9.04 -10.65 -2.99
CA ASP A 78 8.92 -9.28 -3.51
C ASP A 78 9.70 -8.29 -2.62
N LEU A 79 9.61 -8.44 -1.29
CA LEU A 79 10.35 -7.60 -0.36
C LEU A 79 11.87 -7.82 -0.48
N LEU A 80 12.32 -9.04 -0.75
CA LEU A 80 13.72 -9.33 -1.05
C LEU A 80 14.19 -8.65 -2.34
N SER A 81 13.40 -8.76 -3.42
CA SER A 81 13.67 -8.09 -4.69
C SER A 81 13.68 -6.56 -4.55
N LEU A 82 12.88 -6.02 -3.63
CA LEU A 82 12.86 -4.61 -3.28
C LEU A 82 14.10 -4.16 -2.49
N GLY A 83 14.93 -5.09 -2.02
CA GLY A 83 16.13 -4.81 -1.22
C GLY A 83 15.90 -4.84 0.30
N ILE A 84 14.71 -5.24 0.77
CA ILE A 84 14.40 -5.37 2.20
C ILE A 84 14.90 -6.73 2.69
N THR A 85 16.21 -6.81 2.93
CA THR A 85 16.91 -8.06 3.28
C THR A 85 16.90 -8.40 4.77
N ASN A 86 16.54 -7.47 5.65
CA ASN A 86 16.38 -7.74 7.08
C ASN A 86 15.14 -8.64 7.34
N PRO A 87 15.31 -9.88 7.87
CA PRO A 87 14.20 -10.81 8.08
C PRO A 87 13.18 -10.32 9.13
N VAL A 88 13.62 -9.57 10.14
CA VAL A 88 12.72 -8.99 11.16
C VAL A 88 11.80 -7.96 10.51
N HIS A 89 12.36 -7.12 9.64
CA HIS A 89 11.58 -6.09 8.94
C HIS A 89 10.58 -6.72 7.97
N ARG A 90 11.01 -7.68 7.15
CA ARG A 90 10.10 -8.41 6.25
C ARG A 90 8.95 -9.07 7.00
N LYS A 91 9.24 -9.79 8.09
CA LYS A 91 8.20 -10.47 8.87
C LYS A 91 7.17 -9.49 9.41
N ARG A 92 7.61 -8.33 9.92
CA ARG A 92 6.71 -7.30 10.44
C ARG A 92 5.88 -6.65 9.34
N LEU A 93 6.44 -6.30 8.19
CA LEU A 93 5.69 -5.80 7.04
C LEU A 93 4.59 -6.79 6.62
N ILE A 94 4.95 -8.05 6.40
CA ILE A 94 4.01 -9.09 5.95
C ILE A 94 2.88 -9.28 6.98
N ASN A 95 3.20 -9.34 8.27
CA ASN A 95 2.18 -9.49 9.32
C ASN A 95 1.17 -8.34 9.33
N GLU A 96 1.65 -7.10 9.21
CA GLU A 96 0.79 -5.91 9.19
C GLU A 96 -0.07 -5.87 7.92
N ILE A 97 0.53 -6.17 6.76
CA ILE A 97 -0.17 -6.21 5.46
C ILE A 97 -1.30 -7.26 5.45
N HIS A 98 -1.12 -8.42 6.08
CA HIS A 98 -2.17 -9.45 6.15
C HIS A 98 -3.44 -9.00 6.90
N SER A 99 -3.37 -7.94 7.70
CA SER A 99 -4.55 -7.36 8.37
C SER A 99 -5.38 -6.44 7.46
N TRP A 100 -4.85 -6.07 6.29
CA TRP A 100 -5.51 -5.15 5.36
C TRP A 100 -6.67 -5.82 4.66
N GLN A 101 -7.77 -5.10 4.51
CA GLN A 101 -8.92 -5.51 3.68
C GLN A 101 -8.98 -4.62 2.44
N VAL A 102 -7.87 -4.55 1.70
CA VAL A 102 -7.74 -3.77 0.47
C VAL A 102 -8.00 -4.68 -0.72
N THR A 103 -8.97 -4.32 -1.55
CA THR A 103 -9.26 -4.98 -2.82
C THR A 103 -8.60 -4.23 -3.99
N ASP A 104 -8.59 -4.83 -5.17
CA ASP A 104 -8.24 -4.14 -6.41
C ASP A 104 -9.51 -3.78 -7.20
N SER A 105 -9.40 -2.75 -8.04
CA SER A 105 -10.39 -2.38 -9.04
C SER A 105 -10.02 -2.86 -10.44
N TRP A 106 -9.09 -3.82 -10.57
CA TRP A 106 -8.59 -4.25 -11.87
C TRP A 106 -9.62 -5.11 -12.60
N PRO A 107 -9.74 -4.98 -13.93
CA PRO A 107 -10.75 -5.70 -14.68
C PRO A 107 -10.48 -7.21 -14.72
N SER A 108 -11.56 -8.01 -14.66
CA SER A 108 -11.48 -9.48 -14.78
C SER A 108 -11.58 -9.98 -16.22
N VAL A 109 -11.89 -9.11 -17.17
CA VAL A 109 -11.87 -9.37 -18.62
C VAL A 109 -11.20 -8.20 -19.34
N PRO A 110 -10.55 -8.41 -20.50
CA PRO A 110 -10.04 -7.30 -21.30
C PRO A 110 -11.15 -6.30 -21.65
N PRO A 111 -10.93 -4.99 -21.43
CA PRO A 111 -11.93 -3.97 -21.75
C PRO A 111 -12.04 -3.75 -23.26
N GLN A 112 -13.21 -3.26 -23.73
CA GLN A 112 -13.48 -3.08 -25.16
C GLN A 112 -12.61 -2.00 -25.81
N GLY A 113 -12.17 -0.98 -25.06
CA GLY A 113 -11.22 0.02 -25.51
C GLY A 113 -9.77 -0.47 -25.58
N GLY A 114 -9.53 -1.79 -25.40
CA GLY A 114 -8.27 -2.44 -25.68
C GLY A 114 -7.16 -2.14 -24.68
N LEU A 115 -5.91 -2.22 -25.15
CA LEU A 115 -4.72 -2.14 -24.30
C LEU A 115 -4.60 -0.81 -23.54
N SER A 116 -4.87 0.31 -24.21
CA SER A 116 -4.77 1.64 -23.60
C SER A 116 -5.77 1.85 -22.47
N GLU A 117 -7.01 1.40 -22.64
CA GLU A 117 -8.03 1.44 -21.58
C GLU A 117 -7.64 0.51 -20.43
N TRP A 118 -7.17 -0.70 -20.73
CA TRP A 118 -6.72 -1.66 -19.72
C TRP A 118 -5.61 -1.07 -18.84
N LEU A 119 -4.57 -0.49 -19.44
CA LEU A 119 -3.47 0.16 -18.71
C LEU A 119 -3.96 1.35 -17.88
N THR A 120 -4.92 2.12 -18.38
CA THR A 120 -5.54 3.23 -17.63
C THR A 120 -6.27 2.72 -16.39
N LEU A 121 -7.02 1.62 -16.49
CA LEU A 121 -7.70 0.98 -15.36
C LEU A 121 -6.73 0.37 -14.33
N LEU A 122 -5.51 0.04 -14.76
CA LEU A 122 -4.41 -0.36 -13.87
C LEU A 122 -3.63 0.84 -13.31
N ALA A 123 -4.01 2.08 -13.65
CA ALA A 123 -3.24 3.29 -13.33
C ALA A 123 -1.78 3.19 -13.82
N LEU A 124 -1.58 2.67 -15.03
CA LEU A 124 -0.31 2.55 -15.75
C LEU A 124 -0.38 3.10 -17.21
N PRO A 125 -1.08 4.21 -17.49
CA PRO A 125 -1.24 4.71 -18.85
C PRO A 125 0.11 5.07 -19.51
N GLU A 126 1.14 5.36 -18.74
CA GLU A 126 2.48 5.72 -19.24
C GLU A 126 3.15 4.61 -20.07
N TYR A 127 2.73 3.35 -19.91
CA TYR A 127 3.30 2.24 -20.65
C TYR A 127 2.61 1.95 -21.98
N ALA A 128 1.51 2.62 -22.31
CA ALA A 128 0.80 2.37 -23.57
C ALA A 128 1.72 2.53 -24.79
N ASN A 129 2.46 3.64 -24.86
CA ASN A 129 3.39 3.88 -25.96
C ASN A 129 4.56 2.90 -25.97
N VAL A 130 5.01 2.44 -24.80
CA VAL A 130 6.09 1.44 -24.69
C VAL A 130 5.64 0.15 -25.35
N PHE A 131 4.45 -0.36 -25.02
CA PHE A 131 3.92 -1.58 -25.62
C PHE A 131 3.68 -1.44 -27.13
N HIS A 132 3.01 -0.38 -27.59
CA HIS A 132 2.76 -0.17 -29.01
C HIS A 132 4.06 -0.06 -29.82
N SER A 133 5.10 0.59 -29.28
CA SER A 133 6.39 0.72 -29.97
C SER A 133 7.10 -0.63 -30.20
N GLN A 134 6.74 -1.64 -29.41
CA GLN A 134 7.26 -3.00 -29.50
C GLN A 134 6.31 -3.94 -30.27
N GLY A 135 5.20 -3.41 -30.80
CA GLY A 135 4.19 -4.17 -31.56
C GLY A 135 3.22 -4.96 -30.69
N TYR A 136 3.08 -4.62 -29.41
CA TYR A 136 2.03 -5.18 -28.54
C TYR A 136 0.83 -4.24 -28.55
N ASP A 137 -0.20 -4.60 -29.31
CA ASP A 137 -1.37 -3.74 -29.55
C ASP A 137 -2.63 -4.22 -28.82
N SER A 138 -2.58 -5.41 -28.21
CA SER A 138 -3.70 -6.02 -27.51
C SER A 138 -3.35 -6.50 -26.09
N VAL A 139 -4.37 -6.60 -25.23
CA VAL A 139 -4.21 -7.16 -23.86
C VAL A 139 -3.78 -8.63 -23.94
N GLU A 140 -4.30 -9.36 -24.93
CA GLU A 140 -4.01 -10.77 -25.18
C GLU A 140 -2.54 -11.02 -25.52
N GLU A 141 -1.88 -10.10 -26.22
CA GLU A 141 -0.45 -10.16 -26.49
C GLU A 141 0.37 -9.89 -25.23
N VAL A 142 0.03 -8.83 -24.48
CA VAL A 142 0.71 -8.50 -23.22
C VAL A 142 0.58 -9.61 -22.19
N MET A 143 -0.55 -10.33 -22.16
CA MET A 143 -0.75 -11.50 -21.28
C MET A 143 0.19 -12.68 -21.56
N LYS A 144 0.83 -12.74 -22.73
CA LYS A 144 1.78 -13.80 -23.11
C LYS A 144 3.21 -13.48 -22.70
N LEU A 145 3.49 -12.24 -22.31
CA LEU A 145 4.84 -11.81 -21.92
C LEU A 145 5.30 -12.44 -20.62
N SER A 146 6.59 -12.75 -20.59
CA SER A 146 7.33 -13.13 -19.41
C SER A 146 7.79 -11.89 -18.64
N TRP A 147 8.38 -12.12 -17.47
CA TRP A 147 8.96 -11.03 -16.68
C TRP A 147 10.18 -10.39 -17.37
N GLU A 148 11.00 -11.20 -18.05
CA GLU A 148 12.17 -10.75 -18.80
C GLU A 148 11.75 -9.82 -19.95
N ASP A 149 10.66 -10.15 -20.66
CA ASP A 149 10.12 -9.30 -21.73
C ASP A 149 9.74 -7.89 -21.22
N PHE A 150 9.14 -7.80 -20.02
CA PHE A 150 8.80 -6.49 -19.44
C PHE A 150 10.04 -5.65 -19.12
N GLU A 151 11.11 -6.27 -18.63
CA GLU A 151 12.37 -5.57 -18.35
C GLU A 151 13.04 -5.08 -19.64
N ASP A 152 13.03 -5.91 -20.68
CA ASP A 152 13.62 -5.63 -21.98
C ASP A 152 12.96 -4.43 -22.67
N ILE A 153 11.64 -4.31 -22.56
CA ILE A 153 10.89 -3.14 -23.08
C ILE A 153 10.95 -1.92 -22.15
N GLY A 154 11.64 -2.02 -21.01
CA GLY A 154 11.94 -0.89 -20.12
C GLY A 154 10.97 -0.69 -18.94
N ILE A 155 10.09 -1.65 -18.65
CA ILE A 155 9.21 -1.63 -17.47
C ILE A 155 9.94 -2.28 -16.29
N LYS A 156 10.60 -1.46 -15.46
CA LYS A 156 11.51 -1.95 -14.39
C LYS A 156 11.04 -1.65 -12.96
N ARG A 157 9.97 -0.87 -12.80
CA ARG A 157 9.43 -0.52 -11.47
C ARG A 157 8.73 -1.73 -10.87
N LEU A 158 9.23 -2.24 -9.74
CA LEU A 158 8.76 -3.51 -9.16
C LEU A 158 7.26 -3.48 -8.77
N GLY A 159 6.76 -2.36 -8.28
CA GLY A 159 5.34 -2.19 -7.97
C GLY A 159 4.46 -2.21 -9.21
N HIS A 160 4.92 -1.60 -10.30
CA HIS A 160 4.21 -1.63 -11.58
C HIS A 160 4.21 -3.05 -12.18
N LEU A 161 5.36 -3.74 -12.15
CA LEU A 161 5.48 -5.14 -12.58
C LEU A 161 4.58 -6.06 -11.75
N LYS A 162 4.55 -5.86 -10.43
CA LYS A 162 3.64 -6.60 -9.53
C LYS A 162 2.19 -6.38 -9.94
N ARG A 163 1.79 -5.14 -10.21
CA ARG A 163 0.44 -4.78 -10.63
C ARG A 163 0.06 -5.44 -11.96
N LEU A 164 0.91 -5.33 -12.98
CA LEU A 164 0.72 -5.99 -14.29
C LEU A 164 0.59 -7.51 -14.13
N GLY A 165 1.51 -8.14 -13.41
CA GLY A 165 1.50 -9.58 -13.18
C GLY A 165 0.24 -10.08 -12.48
N LEU A 166 -0.23 -9.35 -11.45
CA LEU A 166 -1.47 -9.68 -10.75
C LEU A 166 -2.71 -9.50 -11.63
N ALA A 167 -2.77 -8.43 -12.43
CA ALA A 167 -3.86 -8.20 -13.38
C ALA A 167 -3.90 -9.29 -14.45
N ILE A 168 -2.77 -9.67 -15.04
CA ILE A 168 -2.65 -10.77 -16.01
C ILE A 168 -3.10 -12.09 -15.37
N LYS A 169 -2.66 -12.37 -14.13
CA LYS A 169 -3.09 -13.57 -13.40
C LYS A 169 -4.62 -13.58 -13.22
N LYS A 170 -5.23 -12.45 -12.87
CA LYS A 170 -6.68 -12.30 -12.71
C LYS A 170 -7.42 -12.62 -14.02
N LEU A 171 -6.98 -12.05 -15.15
CA LEU A 171 -7.54 -12.34 -16.47
C LEU A 171 -7.43 -13.83 -16.83
N LYS A 172 -6.25 -14.44 -16.66
CA LYS A 172 -6.02 -15.86 -16.98
C LYS A 172 -6.93 -16.79 -16.18
N VAL A 173 -7.16 -16.48 -14.90
CA VAL A 173 -8.09 -17.23 -14.04
C VAL A 173 -9.51 -17.17 -14.63
N THR A 174 -10.00 -15.99 -15.00
CA THR A 174 -11.34 -15.83 -15.59
C THR A 174 -11.48 -16.57 -16.92
N PHE A 175 -10.48 -16.54 -17.79
CA PHE A 175 -10.52 -17.28 -19.05
C PHE A 175 -10.54 -18.81 -18.84
N HIS A 176 -9.79 -19.32 -17.86
CA HIS A 176 -9.82 -20.75 -17.55
C HIS A 176 -11.19 -21.22 -17.04
N PHE A 177 -11.85 -20.41 -16.19
CA PHE A 177 -13.21 -20.71 -15.73
C PHE A 177 -14.23 -20.75 -16.87
N ASN A 178 -14.13 -19.83 -17.85
CA ASN A 178 -15.07 -19.77 -18.98
C ASN A 178 -14.90 -20.90 -20.01
N LEU A 179 -13.76 -21.60 -20.03
CA LEU A 179 -13.51 -22.75 -20.93
C LEU A 179 -13.89 -24.10 -20.31
N THR A 180 -14.18 -24.12 -19.01
CA THR A 180 -14.49 -25.34 -18.24
C THR A 180 -15.93 -25.38 -17.72
N SER A 181 -16.71 -24.33 -17.98
CA SER A 181 -18.14 -24.20 -17.63
C SER A 181 -18.99 -24.32 -18.89
#